data_AF-A0A967WK66-F1
#
_entry.id   AF-A0A967WK66-F1
#
_cell.length_a   1.000
_cell.length_b   1.000
_cell.length_c   1.000
_cell.angle_alpha   90.00
_cell.angle_beta   90.00
_cell.angle_gamma   90.00
#
_symmetry.space_group_name_H-M   'P 1'
#
loop_
_entity.id
_entity.type
_entity.pdbx_description
1 polymer ?
#
loop_
_entity_poly.entity_id
_entity_poly.type
_entity_poly.pdbx_seq_one_letter_code
_entity_poly.pdbx_strand_id
1 'polypeptide(L)' 'AGIECEAGARRFYPEGSLFAHLVGIVNTTGDGFYGVEGYHNLILRGIEGSRIVEQGPTGNELPILPSEEVP' A
#
# COMPACT_ATOMS: atom_id res chain seq x y z
N ALA A 1 19.58 16.56 -3.00
CA ALA A 1 18.16 16.27 -2.74
C ALA A 1 17.58 15.68 -4.01
N GLY A 2 17.06 14.46 -3.93
CA GLY A 2 16.67 13.64 -5.08
C GLY A 2 15.16 13.50 -5.24
N ILE A 3 14.76 12.66 -6.21
CA ILE A 3 13.39 12.16 -6.41
C ILE A 3 13.45 10.67 -6.12
N GLU A 4 12.50 10.17 -5.34
CA GLU A 4 12.37 8.76 -4.98
C GLU A 4 10.98 8.27 -5.32
N CYS A 5 10.89 7.01 -5.76
CA CYS A 5 9.64 6.36 -6.14
C CYS A 5 9.48 5.08 -5.32
N GLU A 6 8.39 5.00 -4.56
CA GLU A 6 7.99 3.80 -3.85
C GLU A 6 6.90 3.08 -4.64
N ALA A 7 6.99 1.76 -4.74
CA ALA A 7 5.97 0.96 -5.40
C ALA A 7 4.74 0.81 -4.49
N GLY A 8 3.57 1.25 -4.97
CA GLY A 8 2.30 1.13 -4.25
C GLY A 8 1.26 0.36 -5.04
N ALA A 9 0.36 -0.32 -4.32
CA ALA A 9 -0.79 -0.99 -4.92
C ALA A 9 -1.95 0.00 -5.18
N ARG A 10 -2.67 -0.18 -6.29
CA ARG A 10 -3.89 0.55 -6.60
C ARG A 10 -4.97 -0.40 -7.12
N ARG A 11 -6.20 -0.29 -6.61
CA ARG A 11 -7.35 -1.09 -7.07
C ARG A 11 -7.78 -0.67 -8.48
N PHE A 12 -8.12 -1.67 -9.29
CA PHE A 12 -8.71 -1.52 -10.61
C PHE A 12 -10.02 -2.32 -10.68
N TYR A 13 -11.11 -1.68 -11.11
CA TYR A 13 -12.45 -2.28 -11.21
C TYR A 13 -12.87 -2.37 -12.69
N PRO A 14 -12.69 -3.53 -13.36
CA PRO A 14 -12.84 -3.66 -14.82
C PRO A 14 -14.23 -3.27 -15.34
N GLU A 15 -15.28 -3.67 -14.63
CA GLU A 15 -16.68 -3.41 -15.00
C GLU A 15 -17.18 -2.02 -14.56
N GLY A 16 -16.29 -1.21 -13.96
CA GLY A 16 -16.57 0.15 -13.54
C GLY A 16 -17.86 0.28 -12.71
N SER A 17 -18.85 0.98 -13.28
CA SER A 17 -20.09 1.34 -12.58
C SER A 17 -21.08 0.20 -12.39
N LEU A 18 -20.97 -0.91 -13.15
CA LEU A 18 -21.95 -2.00 -13.13
C LEU A 18 -22.16 -2.57 -11.72
N PHE A 19 -21.06 -2.77 -10.98
CA PHE A 19 -21.06 -3.30 -9.63
C PHE A 19 -20.48 -2.35 -8.59
N ALA A 20 -20.29 -1.06 -8.91
CA ALA A 20 -19.63 -0.10 -8.02
C ALA A 20 -20.32 0.03 -6.64
N HIS A 21 -21.65 -0.02 -6.61
CA HIS A 21 -22.41 0.05 -5.35
C HIS A 21 -22.28 -1.21 -4.49
N LEU A 22 -22.07 -2.38 -5.11
CA LEU A 22 -21.90 -3.64 -4.40
C LEU A 22 -20.46 -3.83 -3.94
N VAL A 23 -19.50 -3.71 -4.87
CA VAL A 23 -18.07 -3.88 -4.59
C VAL A 23 -17.57 -2.77 -3.67
N GLY A 24 -17.97 -1.53 -3.95
CA GLY A 24 -17.52 -0.35 -3.23
C GLY A 24 -16.17 0.17 -3.71
N ILE A 25 -15.43 0.82 -2.80
CA ILE A 25 -14.17 1.50 -3.10
C ILE A 25 -13.15 1.32 -1.97
N VAL A 26 -11.88 1.50 -2.33
CA VAL A 26 -10.74 1.60 -1.41
C VAL A 26 -10.21 3.03 -1.45
N ASN A 27 -9.79 3.55 -0.29
CA ASN A 27 -9.26 4.91 -0.18
C ASN A 27 -7.77 4.98 -0.61
N THR A 28 -7.14 6.14 -0.43
CA THR A 28 -5.72 6.34 -0.77
C THR A 28 -4.74 5.65 0.18
N THR A 29 -5.18 5.21 1.36
CA THR A 29 -4.37 4.46 2.33
C THR A 29 -4.47 2.95 2.14
N GLY A 30 -5.29 2.46 1.20
CA GLY A 30 -5.49 1.04 0.97
C GLY A 30 -6.62 0.41 1.80
N ASP A 31 -7.35 1.20 2.59
CA ASP A 31 -8.50 0.71 3.36
C ASP A 31 -9.79 0.70 2.52
N GLY A 32 -10.48 -0.44 2.54
CA GLY A 32 -11.84 -0.58 2.04
C GLY A 32 -12.81 0.32 2.80
N PHE A 33 -13.53 1.17 2.08
CA PHE A 33 -14.41 2.20 2.67
C PHE A 33 -15.89 1.82 2.61
N TYR A 34 -16.34 1.17 1.53
CA TYR A 34 -17.75 0.84 1.31
C TYR A 34 -17.90 -0.51 0.61
N GLY A 35 -19.11 -1.07 0.60
CA GLY A 35 -19.44 -2.30 -0.11
C GLY A 35 -18.68 -3.53 0.42
N VAL A 36 -18.39 -4.46 -0.49
CA VAL A 36 -17.58 -5.65 -0.22
C VAL A 36 -16.17 -5.30 0.25
N GLU A 37 -15.52 -4.30 -0.38
CA GLU A 37 -14.17 -3.84 0.01
C GLU A 37 -14.15 -3.38 1.47
N GLY A 38 -15.13 -2.58 1.90
CA GLY A 38 -15.24 -2.11 3.28
C GLY A 38 -15.61 -3.22 4.27
N TYR A 39 -16.62 -4.03 3.93
CA TYR A 39 -17.10 -5.09 4.82
C TYR A 39 -16.02 -6.16 5.09
N HIS A 40 -15.23 -6.51 4.08
CA HIS A 40 -14.13 -7.47 4.18
C HIS A 40 -12.75 -6.83 4.30
N ASN A 41 -12.65 -5.54 4.65
CA ASN A 41 -11.37 -4.83 4.72
C ASN A 41 -10.33 -5.57 5.57
N LEU A 42 -10.76 -6.14 6.71
CA LEU A 42 -9.86 -6.88 7.62
C LEU A 42 -9.17 -8.07 6.95
N ILE A 43 -9.81 -8.72 5.98
CA ILE A 43 -9.27 -9.88 5.27
C ILE A 43 -8.57 -9.43 3.98
N LEU A 44 -9.14 -8.45 3.27
CA LEU A 44 -8.65 -8.00 1.95
C LEU A 44 -7.43 -7.08 2.03
N ARG A 45 -7.27 -6.31 3.11
CA ARG A 45 -6.13 -5.41 3.32
C ARG A 45 -4.83 -6.17 3.60
N GLY A 46 -4.95 -7.39 4.13
CA GLY A 46 -3.78 -8.16 4.57
C GLY A 46 -3.08 -7.51 5.75
N ILE A 47 -1.78 -7.78 5.85
CA ILE A 47 -0.90 -7.28 6.91
C ILE A 47 0.22 -6.51 6.22
N GLU A 48 0.51 -5.31 6.71
CA GLU A 48 1.61 -4.49 6.19
C GLU A 48 2.95 -5.05 6.67
N GLY A 49 3.90 -5.18 5.75
CA GLY A 49 5.29 -5.44 6.07
C GLY A 49 6.00 -4.22 6.64
N SER A 50 7.25 -4.39 7.08
CA SER A 50 8.10 -3.34 7.60
C SER A 50 9.52 -3.47 7.03
N ARG A 51 10.12 -2.35 6.65
CA ARG A 51 11.51 -2.27 6.16
C ARG A 51 12.27 -1.25 6.99
N ILE A 52 13.34 -1.69 7.66
CA ILE A 52 14.22 -0.83 8.45
C ILE A 52 15.49 -0.57 7.64
N VAL A 53 15.81 0.71 7.43
CA VAL A 53 16.98 1.17 6.67
C VAL A 53 17.79 2.18 7.46
N GLU A 54 19.11 2.12 7.28
CA GLU A 54 20.04 3.11 7.83
C GLU A 54 20.19 4.27 6.84
N GLN A 55 19.99 5.49 7.33
CA GLN A 55 19.98 6.69 6.51
C GLN A 55 21.19 7.57 6.83
N GLY A 56 21.89 8.02 5.79
CA GLY A 56 23.02 8.94 5.95
C GLY A 56 22.58 10.37 6.30
N PRO A 57 23.51 11.28 6.65
CA PRO A 57 23.19 12.66 7.06
C PRO A 57 22.44 13.49 6.00
N THR A 58 22.48 13.07 4.74
CA THR A 58 21.81 13.73 3.61
C THR A 58 20.47 13.10 3.23
N GLY A 59 19.99 12.11 3.99
CA GLY A 59 18.71 11.46 3.74
C GLY A 59 18.75 10.30 2.75
N ASN A 60 19.93 9.87 2.31
CA ASN A 60 20.06 8.73 1.38
C ASN A 60 20.18 7.42 2.17
N GLU A 61 19.55 6.34 1.69
CA GLU A 61 19.78 4.99 2.22
C GLU A 61 21.26 4.59 2.07
N LEU A 62 21.84 4.01 3.12
CA LEU A 62 23.21 3.52 3.12
C LEU A 62 23.25 2.03 2.73
N PRO A 63 24.06 1.62 1.74
CA PRO A 63 24.06 0.25 1.20
C PRO A 63 24.83 -0.77 2.06
N ILE A 64 25.27 -0.39 3.28
CA ILE A 64 26.32 -1.11 4.03
C ILE A 64 25.77 -2.16 5.00
N LEU A 65 24.46 -2.15 5.28
CA LEU A 65 23.81 -3.11 6.17
C LEU A 65 22.66 -3.80 5.41
N PRO A 66 22.44 -5.12 5.60
CA PRO A 66 21.24 -5.76 5.07
C PRO A 66 20.02 -5.11 5.73
N SER A 67 19.10 -4.58 4.92
CA SER A 67 17.82 -4.08 5.40
C SER A 67 17.03 -5.23 6.00
N GLU A 68 16.50 -5.04 7.21
CA GLU A 68 15.57 -6.00 7.80
C GLU A 68 14.19 -5.74 7.18
N GLU A 69 13.75 -6.69 6.38
CA GLU A 69 12.46 -6.66 5.69
C GLU A 69 11.58 -7.76 6.28
N VAL A 70 10.58 -7.34 7.04
CA VAL A 70 9.48 -8.20 7.46
C VAL A 70 8.39 -8.05 6.40
N PRO A 71 8.08 -9.10 5.63
CA PRO A 71 7.02 -9.03 4.61
C PRO A 71 5.63 -8.88 5.21
#